data_AF-A0A843JJA5-F1
#
_entry.id   AF-A0A843JJA5-F1
#
_cell.length_a   1.000
_cell.length_b   1.000
_cell.length_c   1.000
_cell.angle_alpha   90.00
_cell.angle_beta   90.00
_cell.angle_gamma   90.00
#
_symmetry.space_group_name_H-M   'P 1'
#
loop_
_entity.id
_entity.type
_entity.pdbx_description
1 polymer ?
#
loop_
_entity_poly.entity_id
_entity_poly.type
_entity_poly.pdbx_seq_one_letter_code
_entity_poly.pdbx_strand_id
1 'polypeptide(L)'
;MISRDDNMTADSPEKKLAAGMKAMDEGDFKKAYASFKKLVTEYPDNAECWYYKAECGNYASGMFGAKVATEEIMEAYRKAIELDGSRVDYYQSYGLFCISVNKYDEAEKAYCEAAQIDESMESSLYSEFAIEYFNNVMATYGEIMEDPKARAPYAKKALEYMLKALEISPEEAKTLL
;
A
#
# COMPACT_ATOMS: atom_id res chain seq x y z
N MET A 1 2.89 21.57 -47.29
CA MET A 1 2.23 22.59 -46.45
C MET A 1 2.33 22.12 -45.01
N ILE A 2 2.90 22.98 -44.17
CA ILE A 2 3.13 22.81 -42.73
C ILE A 2 1.80 22.89 -41.99
N SER A 3 1.59 22.02 -41.00
CA SER A 3 1.18 22.29 -39.59
C SER A 3 0.80 20.92 -39.01
N ARG A 4 1.57 20.25 -38.13
CA ARG A 4 1.93 20.64 -36.76
C ARG A 4 0.73 21.20 -36.00
N ASP A 5 0.02 20.29 -35.35
CA ASP A 5 -0.78 20.49 -34.14
C ASP A 5 -0.69 19.13 -33.40
N ASP A 6 0.48 18.68 -32.94
CA ASP A 6 1.06 19.05 -31.63
C ASP A 6 0.09 19.68 -30.61
N ASN A 7 -1.19 19.26 -30.60
CA ASN A 7 -2.06 19.41 -29.44
C ASN A 7 -1.79 18.25 -28.48
N MET A 8 -0.54 18.13 -28.02
CA MET A 8 -0.21 17.45 -26.78
C MET A 8 -0.74 18.33 -25.65
N THR A 9 -2.02 18.14 -25.35
CA THR A 9 -2.80 18.98 -24.43
C THR A 9 -2.11 19.06 -23.08
N ALA A 10 -1.89 20.28 -22.57
CA ALA A 10 -1.37 20.54 -21.24
C ALA A 10 -2.30 20.05 -20.10
N ASP A 11 -3.41 19.39 -20.42
CA ASP A 11 -4.54 19.04 -19.57
C ASP A 11 -4.81 17.52 -19.46
N SER A 12 -3.84 16.66 -19.80
CA SER A 12 -3.99 15.23 -19.57
C SER A 12 -3.76 14.87 -18.08
N PRO A 13 -4.47 13.87 -17.53
CA PRO A 13 -4.29 13.46 -16.14
C PRO A 13 -2.84 13.03 -15.86
N GLU A 14 -2.16 12.39 -16.82
CA GLU A 14 -0.77 11.92 -16.69
C GLU A 14 0.19 13.08 -16.45
N LYS A 15 0.03 14.19 -17.18
CA LYS A 15 0.89 15.37 -17.00
C LYS A 15 0.64 16.04 -15.64
N LYS A 16 -0.62 16.12 -15.20
CA LYS A 16 -0.96 16.70 -13.90
C LYS A 16 -0.54 15.79 -12.74
N LEU A 17 -0.64 14.48 -12.92
CA LEU A 17 -0.11 13.47 -12.01
C LEU A 17 1.41 13.63 -11.84
N ALA A 18 2.16 13.74 -12.93
CA ALA A 18 3.61 13.95 -12.88
C ALA A 18 4.00 15.21 -12.07
N ALA A 19 3.23 16.28 -12.17
CA ALA A 19 3.44 17.48 -11.35
C ALA A 19 3.17 17.25 -9.85
N GLY A 20 2.14 16.45 -9.53
CA GLY A 20 1.84 16.02 -8.16
C GLY A 20 2.94 15.13 -7.58
N MET A 21 3.41 14.13 -8.35
CA MET A 21 4.50 13.24 -7.96
C MET A 21 5.79 14.02 -7.72
N LYS A 22 6.13 14.95 -8.61
CA LYS A 22 7.29 15.84 -8.42
C LYS A 22 7.20 16.63 -7.10
N ALA A 23 6.01 17.09 -6.72
CA ALA A 23 5.84 17.77 -5.44
C ALA A 23 6.01 16.82 -4.24
N MET A 24 5.67 15.54 -4.37
CA MET A 24 5.99 14.51 -3.36
C MET A 24 7.50 14.30 -3.26
N ASP A 25 8.20 14.19 -4.38
CA ASP A 25 9.67 14.02 -4.42
C ASP A 25 10.41 15.20 -3.78
N GLU A 26 9.88 16.41 -3.94
CA GLU A 26 10.38 17.64 -3.31
C GLU A 26 10.01 17.75 -1.82
N GLY A 27 9.20 16.83 -1.30
CA GLY A 27 8.74 16.82 0.09
C GLY A 27 7.59 17.79 0.39
N ASP A 28 6.99 18.41 -0.63
CA ASP A 28 5.82 19.29 -0.47
C ASP A 28 4.51 18.47 -0.49
N PHE A 29 4.39 17.57 0.49
CA PHE A 29 3.24 16.65 0.59
C PHE A 29 1.91 17.38 0.78
N LYS A 30 1.92 18.57 1.38
CA LYS A 30 0.68 19.37 1.53
C LYS A 30 0.18 19.86 0.17
N LYS A 31 1.06 20.39 -0.68
CA LYS A 31 0.71 20.83 -2.03
C LYS A 31 0.39 19.65 -2.94
N ALA A 32 1.16 18.57 -2.85
CA ALA A 32 0.90 17.34 -3.59
C ALA A 32 -0.50 16.79 -3.25
N TYR A 33 -0.83 16.67 -1.96
CA TYR A 33 -2.14 16.18 -1.52
C TYR A 33 -3.29 17.07 -2.01
N ALA A 34 -3.14 18.39 -1.92
CA ALA A 34 -4.12 19.33 -2.46
C ALA A 34 -4.29 19.20 -3.98
N SER A 35 -3.22 18.85 -4.71
CA SER A 35 -3.25 18.62 -6.15
C SER A 35 -3.98 17.32 -6.48
N PHE A 36 -3.64 16.20 -5.82
CA PHE A 36 -4.32 14.93 -6.03
C PHE A 36 -5.80 14.98 -5.65
N LYS A 37 -6.18 15.74 -4.61
CA LYS A 37 -7.60 15.99 -4.29
C LYS A 37 -8.37 16.66 -5.42
N LYS A 38 -7.74 17.57 -6.17
CA LYS A 38 -8.35 18.16 -7.36
C LYS A 38 -8.41 17.15 -8.50
N LEU A 39 -7.36 16.37 -8.69
CA LEU A 39 -7.30 15.37 -9.76
C LEU A 39 -8.38 14.30 -9.65
N VAL A 40 -8.66 13.77 -8.46
CA VAL A 40 -9.78 12.82 -8.30
C VAL A 40 -11.15 13.44 -8.54
N THR A 41 -11.27 14.78 -8.54
CA THR A 41 -12.52 15.48 -8.90
C THR A 41 -12.61 15.72 -10.42
N GLU A 42 -11.48 16.03 -11.06
CA GLU A 42 -11.39 16.25 -12.51
C GLU A 42 -11.42 14.94 -13.32
N TYR A 43 -10.83 13.87 -12.76
CA TYR A 43 -10.67 12.56 -13.40
C TYR A 43 -11.10 11.45 -12.42
N PRO A 44 -12.40 11.37 -12.06
CA PRO A 44 -12.88 10.42 -11.07
C PRO A 44 -12.72 8.95 -11.47
N ASP A 45 -12.60 8.66 -12.77
CA ASP A 45 -12.44 7.30 -13.30
C ASP A 45 -10.96 6.93 -13.57
N ASN A 46 -10.00 7.76 -13.14
CA ASN A 46 -8.58 7.49 -13.29
C ASN A 46 -8.00 6.86 -12.01
N ALA A 47 -7.66 5.57 -12.07
CA ALA A 47 -7.18 4.80 -10.91
C ALA A 47 -5.91 5.39 -10.28
N GLU A 48 -4.95 5.84 -11.10
CA GLU A 48 -3.70 6.45 -10.60
C GLU A 48 -3.96 7.72 -9.80
N CYS A 49 -4.93 8.56 -10.19
CA CYS A 49 -5.30 9.76 -9.42
C CYS A 49 -5.74 9.41 -7.99
N TRP A 50 -6.51 8.33 -7.84
CA TRP A 50 -6.92 7.84 -6.53
C TRP A 50 -5.76 7.22 -5.75
N TYR A 51 -4.93 6.42 -6.42
CA TYR A 51 -3.74 5.81 -5.83
C TYR A 51 -2.79 6.87 -5.26
N TYR A 52 -2.41 7.88 -6.06
CA TYR A 52 -1.51 8.93 -5.60
C TYR A 52 -2.13 9.87 -4.56
N LYS A 53 -3.46 10.05 -4.56
CA LYS A 53 -4.16 10.70 -3.44
C LYS A 53 -3.94 9.91 -2.15
N ALA A 54 -4.07 8.58 -2.20
CA ALA A 54 -3.89 7.71 -1.04
C ALA A 54 -2.44 7.74 -0.53
N GLU A 55 -1.46 7.49 -1.41
CA GLU A 55 -0.03 7.53 -1.12
C GLU A 55 0.37 8.87 -0.47
N CYS A 56 0.01 9.98 -1.11
CA CYS A 56 0.34 11.29 -0.59
C CYS A 56 -0.37 11.59 0.73
N GLY A 57 -1.60 11.10 0.91
CA GLY A 57 -2.36 11.24 2.15
C GLY A 57 -1.68 10.50 3.31
N ASN A 58 -1.19 9.28 3.06
CA ASN A 58 -0.40 8.49 4.01
C ASN A 58 0.85 9.27 4.46
N TYR A 59 1.71 9.67 3.52
CA TYR A 59 2.93 10.43 3.84
C TYR A 59 2.65 11.77 4.53
N ALA A 60 1.66 12.52 4.06
CA ALA A 60 1.28 13.80 4.67
C ALA A 60 0.81 13.64 6.12
N SER A 61 0.10 12.54 6.42
CA SER A 61 -0.44 12.27 7.76
C SER A 61 0.58 11.77 8.76
N GLY A 62 1.50 10.89 8.33
CA GLY A 62 2.57 10.37 9.19
C GLY A 62 3.69 11.38 9.43
N MET A 63 4.25 11.94 8.36
CA MET A 63 5.55 12.64 8.44
C MET A 63 5.42 14.17 8.55
N PHE A 64 4.31 14.77 8.10
CA PHE A 64 4.17 16.23 7.98
C PHE A 64 2.99 16.82 8.74
N GLY A 65 2.30 16.01 9.54
CA GLY A 65 1.26 16.47 10.47
C GLY A 65 -0.02 16.96 9.79
N ALA A 66 -0.25 16.65 8.52
CA ALA A 66 -1.56 16.86 7.92
C ALA A 66 -2.56 15.89 8.55
N LYS A 67 -3.68 16.39 9.09
CA LYS A 67 -4.73 15.50 9.62
C LYS A 67 -5.59 14.97 8.47
N VAL A 68 -5.05 14.03 7.68
CA VAL A 68 -5.83 13.24 6.73
C VAL A 68 -6.43 12.07 7.50
N ALA A 69 -7.75 11.88 7.41
CA ALA A 69 -8.42 10.81 8.12
C ALA A 69 -8.01 9.45 7.53
N THR A 70 -7.75 8.46 8.39
CA THR A 70 -7.40 7.10 7.97
C THR A 70 -8.40 6.55 6.95
N GLU A 71 -9.70 6.71 7.19
CA GLU A 71 -10.74 6.23 6.26
C GLU A 71 -10.70 6.94 4.91
N GLU A 72 -10.30 8.22 4.85
CA GLU A 72 -10.16 8.94 3.57
C GLU A 72 -9.02 8.38 2.72
N ILE A 73 -7.95 7.89 3.36
CA ILE A 73 -6.82 7.25 2.68
C ILE A 73 -7.22 5.84 2.24
N MET A 74 -7.85 5.05 3.12
CA MET A 74 -8.34 3.71 2.80
C MET A 74 -9.32 3.74 1.61
N GLU A 75 -10.27 4.68 1.61
CA GLU A 75 -11.24 4.81 0.52
C GLU A 75 -10.56 5.17 -0.80
N ALA A 76 -9.51 6.00 -0.77
CA ALA A 76 -8.77 6.33 -1.98
C ALA A 76 -8.03 5.10 -2.56
N TYR A 77 -7.41 4.26 -1.73
CA TYR A 77 -6.85 2.99 -2.19
C TYR A 77 -7.93 2.05 -2.74
N ARG A 78 -9.05 1.88 -2.03
CA ARG A 78 -10.16 1.04 -2.49
C ARG A 78 -10.72 1.50 -3.82
N LYS A 79 -10.83 2.82 -4.06
CA LYS A 79 -11.23 3.37 -5.35
C LYS A 79 -10.19 3.14 -6.45
N ALA A 80 -8.91 3.25 -6.16
CA ALA A 80 -7.87 2.88 -7.13
C ALA A 80 -7.99 1.40 -7.55
N ILE A 81 -8.16 0.51 -6.57
CA ILE A 81 -8.35 -0.94 -6.78
C ILE A 81 -9.66 -1.25 -7.52
N GLU A 82 -10.76 -0.57 -7.21
CA GLU A 82 -12.04 -0.74 -7.90
C GLU A 82 -11.95 -0.35 -9.38
N LEU A 83 -11.18 0.70 -9.70
CA LEU A 83 -11.00 1.20 -11.06
C LEU A 83 -9.98 0.37 -11.85
N ASP A 84 -8.92 -0.12 -11.21
CA ASP A 84 -7.93 -1.02 -11.81
C ASP A 84 -7.42 -2.05 -10.78
N GLY A 85 -8.14 -3.16 -10.70
CA GLY A 85 -7.82 -4.28 -9.82
C GLY A 85 -6.73 -5.22 -10.34
N SER A 86 -6.06 -4.88 -11.45
CA SER A 86 -4.97 -5.70 -12.01
C SER A 86 -3.58 -5.29 -11.50
N ARG A 87 -3.53 -4.27 -10.63
CA ARG A 87 -2.31 -3.59 -10.18
C ARG A 87 -1.83 -4.13 -8.85
N VAL A 88 -0.81 -4.99 -8.88
CA VAL A 88 -0.16 -5.55 -7.68
C VAL A 88 0.26 -4.43 -6.71
N ASP A 89 0.81 -3.34 -7.24
CA ASP A 89 1.27 -2.17 -6.50
C ASP A 89 0.14 -1.50 -5.69
N TYR A 90 -1.10 -1.50 -6.18
CA TYR A 90 -2.23 -0.88 -5.46
C TYR A 90 -2.61 -1.69 -4.23
N TYR A 91 -2.66 -3.01 -4.37
CA TYR A 91 -2.97 -3.92 -3.26
C TYR A 91 -1.83 -3.95 -2.24
N GLN A 92 -0.57 -4.01 -2.69
CA GLN A 92 0.59 -4.00 -1.81
C GLN A 92 0.64 -2.72 -0.97
N SER A 93 0.54 -1.54 -1.60
CA SER A 93 0.55 -0.25 -0.88
C SER A 93 -0.63 -0.09 0.07
N TYR A 94 -1.83 -0.53 -0.34
CA TYR A 94 -2.99 -0.56 0.55
C TYR A 94 -2.74 -1.49 1.76
N GLY A 95 -2.14 -2.65 1.54
CA GLY A 95 -1.77 -3.60 2.59
C GLY A 95 -0.78 -3.01 3.60
N LEU A 96 0.29 -2.39 3.13
CA LEU A 96 1.27 -1.69 3.97
C LEU A 96 0.61 -0.56 4.78
N PHE A 97 -0.24 0.24 4.13
CA PHE A 97 -0.99 1.27 4.82
C PHE A 97 -1.89 0.67 5.92
N CYS A 98 -2.63 -0.40 5.61
CA CYS A 98 -3.45 -1.12 6.59
C CYS A 98 -2.63 -1.65 7.78
N ILE A 99 -1.43 -2.19 7.55
CA ILE A 99 -0.52 -2.58 8.64
C ILE A 99 -0.18 -1.38 9.51
N SER A 100 0.18 -0.24 8.91
CA SER A 100 0.56 0.98 9.64
C SER A 100 -0.53 1.53 10.55
N VAL A 101 -1.81 1.24 10.24
CA VAL A 101 -2.98 1.65 11.03
C VAL A 101 -3.64 0.47 11.77
N ASN A 102 -2.92 -0.63 11.95
CA ASN A 102 -3.31 -1.83 12.71
C ASN A 102 -4.56 -2.55 12.18
N LYS A 103 -4.84 -2.41 10.88
CA LYS A 103 -5.92 -3.09 10.14
C LYS A 103 -5.39 -4.37 9.50
N TYR A 104 -4.97 -5.31 10.33
CA TYR A 104 -4.21 -6.49 9.87
C TYR A 104 -5.02 -7.45 8.99
N ASP A 105 -6.34 -7.57 9.22
CA ASP A 105 -7.19 -8.45 8.41
C ASP A 105 -7.38 -7.89 6.99
N GLU A 106 -7.53 -6.57 6.85
CA GLU A 106 -7.55 -5.90 5.56
C GLU A 106 -6.19 -5.97 4.84
N ALA A 107 -5.10 -5.83 5.59
CA ALA A 107 -3.76 -5.98 5.04
C ALA A 107 -3.53 -7.40 4.49
N GLU A 108 -3.86 -8.42 5.27
CA GLU A 108 -3.71 -9.81 4.88
C GLU A 108 -4.47 -10.13 3.58
N LYS A 109 -5.71 -9.62 3.47
CA LYS A 109 -6.50 -9.75 2.24
C LYS A 109 -5.81 -9.08 1.06
N ALA A 110 -5.36 -7.84 1.23
CA ALA A 110 -4.71 -7.09 0.16
C ALA A 110 -3.46 -7.81 -0.36
N TYR A 111 -2.60 -8.31 0.54
CA TYR A 111 -1.43 -9.09 0.16
C TYR A 111 -1.77 -10.42 -0.52
N CYS A 112 -2.82 -11.12 -0.06
CA CYS A 112 -3.29 -12.33 -0.73
C CYS A 112 -3.79 -12.07 -2.15
N GLU A 113 -4.56 -11.00 -2.35
CA GLU A 113 -5.03 -10.60 -3.69
C GLU A 113 -3.85 -10.19 -4.59
N ALA A 114 -2.88 -9.42 -4.06
CA ALA A 114 -1.67 -9.03 -4.78
C ALA A 114 -0.88 -10.26 -5.28
N ALA A 115 -0.72 -11.28 -4.43
CA ALA A 115 -0.05 -12.53 -4.78
C ALA A 115 -0.80 -13.36 -5.81
N GLN A 116 -2.14 -13.30 -5.83
CA GLN A 116 -2.96 -13.97 -6.85
C GLN A 116 -2.90 -13.27 -8.22
N ILE A 117 -2.67 -11.96 -8.24
CA ILE A 117 -2.52 -11.19 -9.48
C ILE A 117 -1.20 -11.54 -10.19
N ASP A 118 -0.11 -11.64 -9.44
CA ASP A 118 1.20 -12.04 -9.95
C ASP A 118 1.87 -13.08 -9.06
N GLU A 119 1.71 -14.34 -9.42
CA GLU A 119 2.30 -15.49 -8.72
C GLU A 119 3.83 -15.42 -8.66
N SER A 120 4.50 -14.74 -9.60
CA SER A 120 5.96 -14.59 -9.56
C SER A 120 6.43 -13.70 -8.42
N MET A 121 5.53 -12.88 -7.87
CA MET A 121 5.77 -12.01 -6.72
C MET A 121 5.30 -12.64 -5.41
N GLU A 122 4.59 -13.78 -5.42
CA GLU A 122 3.97 -14.40 -4.23
C GLU A 122 4.95 -14.52 -3.06
N SER A 123 6.13 -15.11 -3.29
CA SER A 123 7.16 -15.27 -2.26
C SER A 123 7.56 -13.94 -1.63
N SER A 124 7.81 -12.92 -2.46
CA SER A 124 8.19 -11.59 -1.99
C SER A 124 7.07 -10.92 -1.18
N LEU A 125 5.82 -10.98 -1.65
CA LEU A 125 4.66 -10.38 -1.01
C LEU A 125 4.31 -11.05 0.32
N TYR A 126 4.35 -12.38 0.39
CA TYR A 126 4.10 -13.10 1.65
C TYR A 126 5.21 -12.88 2.68
N SER A 127 6.47 -12.83 2.25
CA SER A 127 7.58 -12.52 3.15
C SER A 127 7.50 -11.08 3.67
N GLU A 128 7.12 -10.12 2.83
CA GLU A 128 6.93 -8.72 3.21
C GLU A 128 5.78 -8.60 4.22
N PHE A 129 4.60 -9.16 3.93
CA PHE A 129 3.48 -9.16 4.87
C PHE A 129 3.88 -9.74 6.22
N ALA A 130 4.56 -10.89 6.24
CA ALA A 130 4.99 -11.55 7.48
C ALA A 130 5.88 -10.63 8.33
N ILE A 131 6.88 -10.00 7.71
CA ILE A 131 7.86 -9.13 8.38
C ILE A 131 7.18 -7.85 8.87
N GLU A 132 6.46 -7.15 8.00
CA GLU A 132 5.84 -5.86 8.32
C GLU A 132 4.73 -6.01 9.37
N TYR A 133 3.89 -7.04 9.25
CA TYR A 133 2.87 -7.37 10.25
C TYR A 133 3.50 -7.59 11.62
N PHE A 134 4.51 -8.47 11.70
CA PHE A 134 5.11 -8.82 12.98
C PHE A 134 5.86 -7.65 13.60
N ASN A 135 6.62 -6.89 12.80
CA ASN A 135 7.32 -5.69 13.26
C ASN A 135 6.34 -4.65 13.80
N ASN A 136 5.25 -4.40 13.08
CA ASN A 136 4.24 -3.43 13.51
C ASN A 136 3.53 -3.88 14.80
N VAL A 137 3.18 -5.16 14.92
CA VAL A 137 2.61 -5.71 16.16
C VAL A 137 3.59 -5.55 17.33
N MET A 138 4.86 -5.86 17.13
CA MET A 138 5.89 -5.71 18.17
C MET A 138 6.10 -4.24 18.56
N ALA A 139 6.05 -3.32 17.60
CA ALA A 139 6.15 -1.89 17.87
C ALA A 139 4.91 -1.35 18.62
N THR A 140 3.72 -1.82 18.26
CA THR A 140 2.44 -1.37 18.83
C THR A 140 2.15 -1.97 20.20
N TYR A 141 2.52 -3.23 20.42
CA TYR A 141 2.16 -4.02 21.61
C TYR A 141 3.39 -4.54 22.39
N GLY A 142 4.58 -3.97 22.19
CA GLY A 142 5.86 -4.52 22.62
C GLY A 142 5.94 -5.02 24.07
N GLU A 143 5.46 -4.24 25.04
CA GLU A 143 5.47 -4.64 26.46
C GLU A 143 4.65 -5.92 26.72
N ILE A 144 3.52 -6.09 26.03
CA ILE A 144 2.65 -7.27 26.13
C ILE A 144 3.32 -8.48 25.44
N MET A 145 4.11 -8.23 24.41
CA MET A 145 4.76 -9.27 23.61
C MET A 145 6.03 -9.85 24.24
N GLU A 146 6.44 -9.38 25.43
CA GLU A 146 7.48 -10.03 26.25
C GLU A 146 7.01 -11.40 26.78
N ASP A 147 5.70 -11.58 27.03
CA ASP A 147 5.14 -12.89 27.35
C ASP A 147 5.13 -13.76 26.09
N PRO A 148 5.87 -14.88 26.05
CA PRO A 148 5.89 -15.78 24.89
C PRO A 148 4.50 -16.27 24.49
N LYS A 149 3.56 -16.40 25.44
CA LYS A 149 2.19 -16.84 25.14
C LYS A 149 1.38 -15.76 24.43
N ALA A 150 1.54 -14.50 24.83
CA ALA A 150 0.87 -13.37 24.19
C ALA A 150 1.41 -13.14 22.77
N ARG A 151 2.72 -13.33 22.58
CA ARG A 151 3.39 -13.23 21.28
C ARG A 151 3.04 -14.37 20.32
N ALA A 152 2.78 -15.57 20.84
CA ALA A 152 2.67 -16.79 20.04
C ALA A 152 1.68 -16.70 18.86
N PRO A 153 0.46 -16.15 18.98
CA PRO A 153 -0.47 -16.05 17.85
C PRO A 153 0.07 -15.21 16.69
N TYR A 154 0.71 -14.07 17.01
CA TYR A 154 1.27 -13.15 16.02
C TYR A 154 2.50 -13.75 15.35
N ALA A 155 3.41 -14.33 16.15
CA ALA A 155 4.58 -15.02 15.64
C ALA A 155 4.19 -16.22 14.77
N LYS A 156 3.14 -16.94 15.14
CA LYS A 156 2.61 -18.06 14.36
C LYS A 156 2.08 -17.60 13.01
N LYS A 157 1.26 -16.54 12.95
CA LYS A 157 0.76 -15.99 11.67
C LYS A 157 1.91 -15.54 10.77
N ALA A 158 2.86 -14.78 11.31
CA ALA A 158 4.03 -14.33 10.54
C ALA A 158 4.84 -15.53 10.02
N LEU A 159 5.06 -16.54 10.85
CA LEU A 159 5.74 -17.77 10.43
C LEU A 159 4.97 -18.50 9.33
N GLU A 160 3.65 -18.64 9.42
CA GLU A 160 2.83 -19.27 8.38
C GLU A 160 3.03 -18.60 7.01
N TYR A 161 3.06 -17.27 6.94
CA TYR A 161 3.35 -16.56 5.70
C TYR A 161 4.80 -16.68 5.24
N MET A 162 5.76 -16.74 6.17
CA MET A 162 7.16 -17.01 5.82
C MET A 162 7.33 -18.42 5.23
N LEU A 163 6.60 -19.41 5.76
CA LEU A 163 6.61 -20.77 5.21
C LEU A 163 5.95 -20.83 3.83
N LYS A 164 4.84 -20.11 3.61
CA LYS A 164 4.25 -19.95 2.27
C LYS A 164 5.25 -19.34 1.31
N ALA A 165 5.94 -18.27 1.71
CA ALA A 165 6.94 -17.61 0.88
C ALA A 165 8.12 -18.52 0.49
N LEU A 166 8.46 -19.48 1.36
CA LEU A 166 9.51 -20.48 1.13
C LEU A 166 8.99 -21.74 0.42
N GLU A 167 7.68 -21.84 0.17
CA GLU A 167 7.01 -23.03 -0.38
C GLU A 167 7.26 -24.31 0.45
N ILE A 168 7.44 -24.18 1.76
CA ILE A 168 7.67 -25.32 2.65
C ILE A 168 6.50 -25.54 3.62
N SER A 169 6.23 -26.81 3.92
CA SER A 169 5.19 -27.17 4.90
C SER A 169 5.66 -26.93 6.35
N PRO A 170 4.75 -26.72 7.30
CA PRO A 170 5.09 -26.68 8.72
C PRO A 170 5.77 -27.96 9.22
N GLU A 171 5.44 -29.13 8.66
CA GLU A 171 6.06 -30.41 8.97
C GLU A 171 7.51 -30.45 8.50
N GLU A 172 7.77 -30.00 7.27
CA GLU A 172 9.11 -29.91 6.71
C GLU A 172 9.98 -28.92 7.50
N ALA A 173 9.44 -27.75 7.84
CA ALA A 173 10.14 -26.74 8.64
C ALA A 173 10.63 -27.30 9.99
N LYS A 174 9.86 -28.18 10.64
CA LYS A 174 10.27 -28.86 11.89
C LYS A 174 11.43 -29.83 11.72
N THR A 175 11.69 -30.30 10.50
CA THR A 175 12.85 -31.16 10.22
C THR A 175 14.13 -30.36 9.97
N LEU A 176 14.00 -29.05 9.70
CA LEU A 176 15.09 -28.14 9.36
C LEU A 176 15.59 -27.30 10.55
N LEU A 177 14.81 -27.22 11.65
CA LEU A 177 15.06 -26.39 12.85
C LEU A 177 15.16 -27.25 14.12
#